data_AF-A0AAU6IVV3-F1
#
_entry.id   AF-A0AAU6IVV3-F1
#
_cell.length_a   1.000
_cell.length_b   1.000
_cell.length_c   1.000
_cell.angle_alpha   90.00
_cell.angle_beta   90.00
_cell.angle_gamma   90.00
#
_symmetry.space_group_name_H-M   'P 1'
#
loop_
_entity.id
_entity.type
_entity.pdbx_description
1 polymer ?
#
loop_
_entity_poly.entity_id
_entity_poly.type
_entity_poly.pdbx_seq_one_letter_code
_entity_poly.pdbx_strand_id
1 'polypeptide(L)'
;MTYRNNSRGARESGRPSGAQEPTLSTEVRVWKINQVRSKRAPYQLRWIVAGKVKTASFATITLADSRRSDLWKAMVKGEAFDIESGLPESELRAAAARENVRPDPSWWDFSCEYMASRWRTSAAKTREGLADSLATVALAMIEDGKKAPSPEETRLAMRWAVVPTHKHEEPPADLMAACNWLQNRSFPLSALTDPKVLRDVQYRLSFKLDNTPAAGETYKRRRRGFNTAMEYAIECGYLDVNPLAGVKRAGATQGDVVDPRVLVNKVQGAQLLMAVSYVGSVHRNRGRRLVAFFACQLYAAMRPAEAVGLREGDCYLPEKGWGTLTLKETRPVSGKKWTDSGKRHDKRGLKSRETKADRPVPIPPPLVTMLREHIREFGTAEDGRVFPNERGDVLGTSSYWRVWQEARSIALPPQKVDSLLARRPYDLRHACITNWLNAGVPVAEVARRAGNSPEVIHRRYEGCIDGHEELNNQKIEEAMGWSSEDSQ
;
A
#
# COMPACT_ATOMS: atom_id res chain seq x y z
N MET A 1 7.09 -49.60 -59.76
CA MET A 1 7.84 -50.34 -58.73
C MET A 1 8.01 -49.41 -57.53
N THR A 2 7.09 -49.45 -56.55
CA THR A 2 7.21 -50.17 -55.26
C THR A 2 8.35 -49.61 -54.39
N TYR A 3 8.25 -49.23 -53.11
CA TYR A 3 7.18 -49.07 -52.10
C TYR A 3 7.89 -48.54 -50.81
N ARG A 4 7.19 -47.77 -49.95
CA ARG A 4 7.32 -47.60 -48.46
C ARG A 4 8.63 -47.04 -47.84
N ASN A 5 8.62 -45.97 -47.03
CA ASN A 5 8.02 -45.71 -45.69
C ASN A 5 8.97 -46.08 -44.52
N ASN A 6 9.50 -45.10 -43.77
CA ASN A 6 9.15 -44.89 -42.34
C ASN A 6 9.88 -43.72 -41.67
N SER A 7 9.18 -43.20 -40.68
CA SER A 7 9.33 -41.97 -39.92
C SER A 7 10.20 -42.05 -38.64
N ARG A 8 10.57 -40.84 -38.16
CA ARG A 8 10.76 -40.38 -36.75
C ARG A 8 12.05 -40.73 -35.99
N GLY A 9 12.56 -39.72 -35.28
CA GLY A 9 13.41 -39.90 -34.09
C GLY A 9 14.28 -38.69 -33.76
N ALA A 10 13.68 -37.62 -33.21
CA ALA A 10 14.41 -36.46 -32.70
C ALA A 10 15.28 -36.83 -31.50
N ARG A 11 16.48 -36.23 -31.43
CA ARG A 11 17.41 -36.29 -30.29
C ARG A 11 16.80 -35.55 -29.10
N GLU A 12 16.53 -36.26 -28.00
CA GLU A 12 16.24 -35.62 -26.71
C GLU A 12 17.54 -35.45 -25.91
N SER A 13 17.88 -34.19 -25.68
CA SER A 13 18.87 -33.70 -24.73
C SER A 13 18.47 -34.04 -23.29
N GLY A 14 19.43 -34.51 -22.50
CA GLY A 14 19.24 -34.94 -21.12
C GLY A 14 18.58 -33.90 -20.22
N ARG A 15 17.57 -34.35 -19.47
CA ARG A 15 17.10 -33.71 -18.24
C ARG A 15 18.06 -34.03 -17.09
N PRO A 16 18.28 -33.11 -16.14
CA PRO A 16 18.93 -33.45 -14.88
C PRO A 16 18.09 -34.49 -14.13
N SER A 17 18.77 -35.44 -13.48
CA SER A 17 18.18 -36.51 -12.66
C SER A 17 17.17 -35.94 -11.67
N GLY A 18 15.88 -36.14 -11.93
CA GLY A 18 14.84 -35.96 -10.91
C GLY A 18 15.12 -36.90 -9.74
N ALA A 19 14.72 -36.51 -8.52
CA ALA A 19 14.77 -37.38 -7.35
C ALA A 19 14.18 -38.75 -7.72
N GLN A 20 14.98 -39.81 -7.57
CA GLN A 20 14.52 -41.17 -7.86
C GLN A 20 13.33 -41.47 -6.96
N GLU A 21 12.20 -41.87 -7.55
CA GLU A 21 11.07 -42.35 -6.77
C GLU A 21 11.53 -43.50 -5.86
N PRO A 22 11.25 -43.46 -4.55
CA PRO A 22 11.71 -44.48 -3.62
C PRO A 22 11.17 -45.83 -4.07
N THR A 23 12.06 -46.81 -4.23
CA THR A 23 11.66 -48.16 -4.63
C THR A 23 11.26 -48.92 -3.38
N LEU A 24 9.95 -49.12 -3.19
CA LEU A 24 9.39 -49.67 -1.96
C LEU A 24 9.23 -51.20 -2.03
N SER A 25 9.46 -51.89 -0.91
CA SER A 25 9.23 -53.33 -0.75
C SER A 25 8.70 -53.67 0.65
N THR A 26 7.79 -54.64 0.73
CA THR A 26 7.27 -55.22 1.98
C THR A 26 8.07 -56.45 2.44
N GLU A 27 9.06 -56.90 1.66
CA GLU A 27 9.95 -58.00 2.02
C GLU A 27 11.01 -57.50 3.01
N VAL A 28 10.63 -57.50 4.30
CA VAL A 28 11.45 -56.96 5.39
C VAL A 28 11.71 -58.02 6.45
N ARG A 29 12.96 -58.10 6.91
CA ARG A 29 13.34 -58.98 8.03
C ARG A 29 14.26 -58.25 9.00
N VAL A 30 13.76 -58.01 10.22
CA VAL A 30 14.52 -57.36 11.30
C VAL A 30 15.23 -58.42 12.16
N TRP A 31 16.54 -58.25 12.40
CA TRP A 31 17.35 -59.21 13.16
C TRP A 31 17.45 -58.86 14.65
N LYS A 32 18.04 -59.77 15.42
CA LYS A 32 18.42 -59.51 16.82
C LYS A 32 19.60 -58.52 16.87
N ILE A 33 19.68 -57.77 17.97
CA ILE A 33 20.78 -56.84 18.23
C ILE A 33 22.04 -57.66 18.54
N ASN A 34 23.15 -57.31 17.90
CA ASN A 34 24.45 -57.93 18.12
C ASN A 34 25.41 -56.93 18.75
N GLN A 35 26.37 -57.44 19.54
CA GLN A 35 27.47 -56.62 20.02
C GLN A 35 28.65 -56.64 19.03
N VAL A 36 29.20 -55.48 18.74
CA VAL A 36 30.36 -55.30 17.85
C VAL A 36 31.50 -54.63 18.62
N ARG A 37 32.74 -54.85 18.17
CA ARG A 37 33.92 -54.22 18.75
C ARG A 37 33.98 -52.72 18.38
N SER A 38 33.24 -51.90 19.12
CA SER A 38 33.22 -50.44 19.01
C SER A 38 33.13 -49.80 20.41
N LYS A 39 34.02 -48.85 20.71
CA LYS A 39 34.00 -48.14 22.00
C LYS A 39 32.86 -47.13 22.14
N ARG A 40 32.31 -46.62 21.02
CA ARG A 40 31.29 -45.55 21.01
C ARG A 40 29.87 -46.07 20.74
N ALA A 41 29.74 -47.13 19.96
CA ALA A 41 28.45 -47.69 19.56
C ALA A 41 28.53 -49.23 19.45
N PRO A 42 28.59 -49.95 20.58
CA PRO A 42 28.79 -51.39 20.58
C PRO A 42 27.55 -52.19 20.18
N TYR A 43 26.35 -51.62 20.18
CA TYR A 43 25.11 -52.35 19.90
C TYR A 43 24.66 -52.13 18.45
N GLN A 44 24.75 -53.16 17.61
CA GLN A 44 24.38 -53.08 16.19
C GLN A 44 23.07 -53.82 15.90
N LEU A 45 22.16 -53.10 15.25
CA LEU A 45 20.95 -53.62 14.64
C LEU A 45 21.17 -53.84 13.15
N ARG A 46 20.69 -54.98 12.64
CA ARG A 46 20.68 -55.29 11.21
C ARG A 46 19.26 -55.64 10.75
N TRP A 47 18.91 -55.25 9.54
CA TRP A 47 17.67 -55.66 8.90
C TRP A 47 17.88 -55.78 7.39
N ILE A 48 16.97 -56.49 6.73
CA ILE A 48 17.00 -56.70 5.28
C ILE A 48 15.73 -56.11 4.69
N VAL A 49 15.87 -55.43 3.55
CA VAL A 49 14.76 -54.96 2.70
C VAL A 49 15.04 -55.42 1.27
N ALA A 50 14.17 -56.27 0.70
CA ALA A 50 14.32 -56.84 -0.65
C ALA A 50 15.75 -57.36 -0.93
N GLY A 51 16.28 -58.18 -0.03
CA GLY A 51 17.64 -58.75 -0.14
C GLY A 51 18.81 -57.81 0.21
N LYS A 52 18.59 -56.50 0.38
CA LYS A 52 19.65 -55.55 0.78
C LYS A 52 19.77 -55.44 2.30
N VAL A 53 20.96 -55.70 2.84
CA VAL A 53 21.24 -55.57 4.27
C VAL A 53 21.49 -54.11 4.65
N LYS A 54 20.87 -53.69 5.75
CA LYS A 54 21.02 -52.38 6.39
C LYS A 54 21.51 -52.56 7.81
N THR A 55 22.32 -51.62 8.28
CA THR A 55 22.95 -51.69 9.60
C THR A 55 22.87 -50.32 10.28
N ALA A 56 22.64 -50.34 11.60
CA ALA A 56 22.71 -49.16 12.44
C ALA A 56 23.33 -49.53 13.79
N SER A 57 24.24 -48.68 14.31
CA SER A 57 24.95 -48.92 15.56
C SER A 57 24.61 -47.85 16.60
N PHE A 58 24.40 -48.27 17.85
CA PHE A 58 23.92 -47.44 18.95
C PHE A 58 24.83 -47.53 20.17
N ALA A 59 24.85 -46.46 20.97
CA ALA A 59 25.64 -46.37 22.19
C ALA A 59 25.12 -47.28 23.32
N THR A 60 23.80 -47.50 23.39
CA THR A 60 23.16 -48.34 24.41
C THR A 60 22.24 -49.40 23.80
N ILE A 61 22.05 -50.51 24.52
CA ILE A 61 21.14 -51.59 24.10
C ILE A 61 19.69 -51.09 24.01
N THR A 62 19.28 -50.19 24.91
CA THR A 62 17.93 -49.60 24.96
C THR A 62 17.62 -48.80 23.70
N LEU A 63 18.57 -48.00 23.19
CA LEU A 63 18.39 -47.25 21.94
C LEU A 63 18.27 -48.20 20.73
N ALA A 64 19.10 -49.25 20.70
CA ALA A 64 19.03 -50.26 19.65
C ALA A 64 17.70 -51.04 19.69
N ASP A 65 17.18 -51.35 20.88
CA ASP A 65 15.93 -52.10 21.04
C ASP A 65 14.68 -51.24 20.79
N SER A 66 14.73 -49.95 21.13
CA SER A 66 13.71 -48.98 20.71
C SER A 66 13.63 -48.93 19.18
N ARG A 67 14.77 -48.74 18.49
CA ARG A 67 14.78 -48.69 17.02
C ARG A 67 14.32 -50.01 16.39
N ARG A 68 14.76 -51.14 16.95
CA ARG A 68 14.32 -52.47 16.52
C ARG A 68 12.82 -52.64 16.66
N SER A 69 12.25 -52.17 17.77
CA SER A 69 10.81 -52.21 18.02
C SER A 69 10.03 -51.35 17.02
N ASP A 70 10.55 -50.18 16.67
CA ASP A 70 9.92 -49.30 15.67
C ASP A 70 9.89 -49.93 14.28
N LEU A 71 11.02 -50.48 13.82
CA LEU A 71 11.10 -51.21 12.54
C LEU A 71 10.22 -52.47 12.55
N TRP A 72 10.16 -53.18 13.68
CA TRP A 72 9.31 -54.35 13.85
C TRP A 72 7.82 -53.98 13.78
N LYS A 73 7.39 -52.89 14.41
CA LYS A 73 6.01 -52.39 14.35
C LYS A 73 5.61 -52.01 12.92
N ALA A 74 6.47 -51.28 12.20
CA ALA A 74 6.24 -50.93 10.80
C ALA A 74 6.11 -52.18 9.91
N MET A 75 7.00 -53.16 10.11
CA MET A 75 6.96 -54.46 9.41
C MET A 75 5.66 -55.23 9.70
N VAL A 76 5.24 -55.36 10.97
CA VAL A 76 4.00 -56.07 11.35
C VAL A 76 2.75 -55.37 10.81
N LYS A 77 2.79 -54.03 10.68
CA LYS A 77 1.70 -53.23 10.09
C LYS A 77 1.59 -53.39 8.57
N GLY A 78 2.52 -54.11 7.93
CA GLY A 78 2.56 -54.27 6.47
C GLY A 78 3.03 -53.02 5.73
N GLU A 79 3.76 -52.14 6.41
CA GLU A 79 4.30 -50.92 5.81
C GLU A 79 5.44 -51.26 4.85
N ALA A 80 5.49 -50.61 3.69
CA ALA A 80 6.57 -50.81 2.74
C ALA A 80 7.82 -50.02 3.16
N PHE A 81 9.01 -50.56 2.86
CA PHE A 81 10.29 -49.95 3.18
C PHE A 81 11.01 -49.63 1.88
N ASP A 82 11.70 -48.49 1.85
CA ASP A 82 12.53 -48.15 0.70
C ASP A 82 13.80 -49.02 0.66
N ILE A 83 14.08 -49.59 -0.50
CA ILE A 83 15.17 -50.54 -0.72
C ILE A 83 16.54 -49.86 -0.56
N GLU A 84 16.65 -48.57 -0.88
CA GLU A 84 17.92 -47.83 -0.84
C GLU A 84 18.27 -47.33 0.55
N SER A 85 17.35 -46.71 1.26
CA SER A 85 17.55 -46.18 2.62
C SER A 85 17.31 -47.24 3.70
N GLY A 86 16.43 -48.21 3.44
CA GLY A 86 15.99 -49.19 4.44
C GLY A 86 15.00 -48.64 5.45
N LEU A 87 14.43 -47.46 5.20
CA LEU A 87 13.49 -46.81 6.12
C LEU A 87 12.03 -47.13 5.74
N PRO A 88 11.13 -47.21 6.72
CA PRO A 88 9.68 -47.30 6.46
C PRO A 88 9.17 -46.09 5.67
N GLU A 89 8.16 -46.31 4.83
CA GLU A 89 7.54 -45.26 4.00
C GLU A 89 7.04 -44.06 4.83
N SER A 90 6.52 -44.29 6.04
CA SER A 90 6.07 -43.23 6.96
C SER A 90 7.22 -42.36 7.45
N GLU A 91 8.41 -42.91 7.64
CA GLU A 91 9.60 -42.15 8.00
C GLU A 91 10.11 -41.33 6.83
N LEU A 92 10.05 -41.87 5.61
CA LEU A 92 10.38 -41.13 4.38
C LEU A 92 9.39 -40.00 4.14
N ARG A 93 8.10 -40.26 4.31
CA ARG A 93 7.06 -39.21 4.23
C ARG A 93 7.25 -38.16 5.31
N ALA A 94 7.61 -38.55 6.55
CA ALA A 94 7.90 -37.61 7.62
C ALA A 94 9.18 -36.79 7.37
N ALA A 95 10.22 -37.40 6.79
CA ALA A 95 11.45 -36.72 6.42
C ALA A 95 11.21 -35.73 5.27
N ALA A 96 10.52 -36.15 4.21
CA ALA A 96 10.11 -35.28 3.11
C ALA A 96 9.16 -34.17 3.58
N ALA A 97 8.26 -34.45 4.52
CA ALA A 97 7.42 -33.41 5.12
C ALA A 97 8.25 -32.38 5.88
N ARG A 98 9.25 -32.81 6.67
CA ARG A 98 10.17 -31.91 7.39
C ARG A 98 11.07 -31.10 6.46
N GLU A 99 11.52 -31.69 5.35
CA GLU A 99 12.34 -31.03 4.34
C GLU A 99 11.55 -30.01 3.52
N ASN A 100 10.22 -30.21 3.40
CA ASN A 100 9.29 -29.28 2.75
C ASN A 100 8.72 -28.20 3.68
N VAL A 101 9.04 -28.20 4.99
CA VAL A 101 8.67 -27.08 5.87
C VAL A 101 9.57 -25.90 5.54
N ARG A 102 9.01 -24.89 4.86
CA ARG A 102 9.70 -23.61 4.70
C ARG A 102 10.08 -23.05 6.08
N PRO A 103 11.31 -22.53 6.24
CA PRO A 103 11.71 -21.90 7.50
C PRO A 103 10.79 -20.71 7.78
N ASP A 104 10.29 -20.61 9.01
CA ASP A 104 9.47 -19.50 9.48
C ASP A 104 10.34 -18.23 9.56
N PRO A 105 10.14 -17.25 8.65
CA PRO A 105 11.02 -16.09 8.57
C PRO A 105 10.79 -15.15 9.75
N SER A 106 11.83 -14.44 10.17
CA SER A 106 11.67 -13.31 11.09
C SER A 106 10.80 -12.21 10.43
N TRP A 107 10.13 -11.38 11.23
CA TRP A 107 9.39 -10.23 10.70
C TRP A 107 10.25 -9.32 9.83
N TRP A 108 11.54 -9.18 10.16
CA TRP A 108 12.53 -8.46 9.38
C TRP A 108 12.72 -9.08 7.99
N ASP A 109 13.06 -10.37 7.93
CA ASP A 109 13.34 -11.07 6.67
C ASP A 109 12.10 -11.12 5.78
N PHE A 110 10.95 -11.47 6.38
CA PHE A 110 9.66 -11.50 5.70
C PHE A 110 9.32 -10.15 5.07
N SER A 111 9.50 -9.05 5.81
CA SER A 111 9.18 -7.72 5.30
C SER A 111 10.08 -7.29 4.15
N CYS A 112 11.37 -7.64 4.21
CA CYS A 112 12.32 -7.42 3.13
C CYS A 112 11.95 -8.25 1.89
N GLU A 113 11.60 -9.52 2.06
CA GLU A 113 11.13 -10.42 0.99
C GLU A 113 9.85 -9.88 0.32
N TYR A 114 8.84 -9.57 1.14
CA TYR A 114 7.55 -9.02 0.68
C TYR A 114 7.74 -7.73 -0.11
N MET A 115 8.57 -6.81 0.39
CA MET A 115 8.82 -5.55 -0.28
C MET A 115 9.62 -5.73 -1.57
N ALA A 116 10.58 -6.66 -1.63
CA ALA A 116 11.29 -7.00 -2.87
C ALA A 116 10.33 -7.55 -3.95
N SER A 117 9.41 -8.44 -3.57
CA SER A 117 8.37 -8.97 -4.47
C SER A 117 7.46 -7.85 -5.00
N ARG A 118 7.00 -6.95 -4.12
CA ARG A 118 6.06 -5.88 -4.48
C ARG A 118 6.72 -4.67 -5.12
N TRP A 119 8.04 -4.52 -5.03
CA TRP A 119 8.75 -3.31 -5.46
C TRP A 119 8.49 -3.00 -6.94
N ARG A 120 8.64 -3.99 -7.81
CA ARG A 120 8.50 -3.83 -9.26
C ARG A 120 7.07 -3.49 -9.70
N THR A 121 6.06 -3.93 -8.96
CA THR A 121 4.64 -3.80 -9.35
C THR A 121 3.92 -2.65 -8.65
N SER A 122 4.49 -2.13 -7.55
CA SER A 122 3.90 -1.04 -6.77
C SER A 122 4.45 0.32 -7.18
N ALA A 123 3.62 1.36 -7.20
CA ALA A 123 4.08 2.73 -7.39
C ALA A 123 4.78 3.27 -6.13
N ALA A 124 5.65 4.28 -6.28
CA ALA A 124 6.41 4.87 -5.17
C ALA A 124 5.58 5.23 -3.93
N LYS A 125 4.38 5.81 -4.11
CA LYS A 125 3.53 6.19 -2.97
C LYS A 125 2.96 4.98 -2.25
N THR A 126 2.69 3.90 -2.98
CA THR A 126 2.27 2.62 -2.42
C THR A 126 3.42 1.98 -1.66
N ARG A 127 4.63 1.96 -2.22
CA ARG A 127 5.85 1.44 -1.54
C ARG A 127 6.09 2.17 -0.21
N GLU A 128 5.99 3.50 -0.22
CA GLU A 128 6.12 4.31 1.00
C GLU A 128 5.06 3.95 2.05
N GLY A 129 3.81 3.74 1.63
CA GLY A 129 2.71 3.35 2.51
C GLY A 129 2.86 1.93 3.08
N LEU A 130 3.33 0.97 2.27
CA LEU A 130 3.65 -0.39 2.71
C LEU A 130 4.78 -0.36 3.73
N ALA A 131 5.88 0.34 3.45
CA ALA A 131 6.99 0.47 4.38
C ALA A 131 6.58 1.12 5.71
N ASP A 132 5.73 2.16 5.69
CA ASP A 132 5.16 2.75 6.91
C ASP A 132 4.34 1.74 7.72
N SER A 133 3.60 0.86 7.03
CA SER A 133 2.79 -0.19 7.67
C SER A 133 3.67 -1.26 8.30
N LEU A 134 4.66 -1.79 7.57
CA LEU A 134 5.58 -2.82 8.06
C LEU A 134 6.43 -2.31 9.23
N ALA A 135 6.91 -1.07 9.15
CA ALA A 135 7.64 -0.42 10.23
C ALA A 135 6.79 -0.14 11.47
N THR A 136 5.49 0.11 11.29
CA THR A 136 4.57 0.25 12.43
C THR A 136 4.37 -1.10 13.14
N VAL A 137 4.27 -2.19 12.37
CA VAL A 137 4.09 -3.55 12.92
C VAL A 137 5.37 -4.07 13.57
N ALA A 138 6.54 -3.68 13.05
CA ALA A 138 7.85 -4.02 13.64
C ALA A 138 7.96 -3.60 15.12
N LEU A 139 7.28 -2.53 15.54
CA LEU A 139 7.23 -2.07 16.94
C LEU A 139 6.55 -3.06 17.91
N ALA A 140 5.85 -4.07 17.39
CA ALA A 140 5.25 -5.16 18.15
C ALA A 140 5.84 -6.54 17.78
N MET A 141 6.69 -6.59 16.75
CA MET A 141 7.32 -7.81 16.23
C MET A 141 8.82 -7.86 16.53
N ILE A 142 9.21 -7.28 17.67
CA ILE A 142 10.60 -7.16 18.11
C ILE A 142 10.70 -7.45 19.60
N GLU A 143 11.76 -8.14 20.03
CA GLU A 143 12.03 -8.36 21.43
C GLU A 143 12.37 -7.04 22.15
N ASP A 144 11.84 -6.92 23.37
CA ASP A 144 12.20 -5.85 24.29
C ASP A 144 13.56 -6.15 24.96
N GLY A 145 14.20 -5.13 25.51
CA GLY A 145 15.47 -5.29 26.23
C GLY A 145 16.16 -3.98 26.55
N LYS A 146 17.18 -4.05 27.42
CA LYS A 146 17.93 -2.86 27.90
C LYS A 146 18.61 -2.05 26.78
N LYS A 147 18.87 -2.68 25.63
CA LYS A 147 19.46 -2.04 24.44
C LYS A 147 18.49 -2.00 23.26
N ALA A 148 17.20 -2.22 23.50
CA ALA A 148 16.20 -2.16 22.45
C ALA A 148 16.15 -0.74 21.87
N PRO A 149 16.08 -0.61 20.53
CA PRO A 149 15.96 0.69 19.88
C PRO A 149 14.65 1.37 20.29
N SER A 150 14.67 2.70 20.33
CA SER A 150 13.45 3.48 20.53
C SER A 150 12.41 3.20 19.43
N PRO A 151 11.13 3.52 19.65
CA PRO A 151 10.11 3.37 18.62
C PRO A 151 10.40 4.17 17.33
N GLU A 152 11.08 5.31 17.45
CA GLU A 152 11.47 6.12 16.29
C GLU A 152 12.61 5.45 15.50
N GLU A 153 13.67 5.01 16.18
CA GLU A 153 14.80 4.29 15.56
C GLU A 153 14.34 2.99 14.90
N THR A 154 13.49 2.20 15.58
CA THR A 154 12.90 0.97 15.03
C THR A 154 12.16 1.25 13.73
N ARG A 155 11.34 2.32 13.72
CA ARG A 155 10.57 2.70 12.54
C ARG A 155 11.48 3.15 11.40
N LEU A 156 12.52 3.94 11.69
CA LEU A 156 13.45 4.43 10.67
C LEU A 156 14.31 3.29 10.08
N ALA A 157 14.85 2.42 10.95
CA ALA A 157 15.63 1.25 10.58
C ALA A 157 14.82 0.30 9.69
N MET A 158 13.60 -0.05 10.10
CA MET A 158 12.72 -0.90 9.30
C MET A 158 12.38 -0.29 7.94
N ARG A 159 12.10 1.03 7.88
CA ARG A 159 11.83 1.72 6.61
C ARG A 159 13.05 1.80 5.70
N TRP A 160 14.26 1.79 6.27
CA TRP A 160 15.49 1.76 5.50
C TRP A 160 15.72 0.35 4.93
N ALA A 161 15.56 -0.69 5.74
CA ALA A 161 15.84 -2.08 5.39
C ALA A 161 14.96 -2.65 4.28
N VAL A 162 13.67 -2.29 4.29
CA VAL A 162 12.72 -2.80 3.30
C VAL A 162 12.87 -2.21 1.89
N VAL A 163 13.83 -1.31 1.68
CA VAL A 163 14.16 -0.78 0.35
C VAL A 163 15.15 -1.76 -0.30
N PRO A 164 14.77 -2.46 -1.40
CA PRO A 164 15.59 -3.55 -1.95
C PRO A 164 16.99 -3.13 -2.40
N THR A 165 17.17 -1.88 -2.82
CA THR A 165 18.49 -1.34 -3.22
C THR A 165 19.49 -1.36 -2.07
N HIS A 166 19.02 -1.18 -0.82
CA HIS A 166 19.89 -1.16 0.35
C HIS A 166 20.31 -2.55 0.83
N LYS A 167 19.87 -3.65 0.18
CA LYS A 167 20.16 -5.02 0.63
C LYS A 167 21.66 -5.31 0.83
N HIS A 168 22.52 -4.62 0.07
CA HIS A 168 23.97 -4.77 0.14
C HIS A 168 24.69 -3.50 0.60
N GLU A 169 23.93 -2.50 1.08
CA GLU A 169 24.48 -1.26 1.61
C GLU A 169 24.60 -1.38 3.13
N GLU A 170 25.57 -0.69 3.72
CA GLU A 170 25.62 -0.56 5.18
C GLU A 170 24.56 0.45 5.66
N PRO A 171 23.86 0.15 6.77
CA PRO A 171 22.96 1.12 7.38
C PRO A 171 23.71 2.41 7.76
N PRO A 172 23.05 3.58 7.67
CA PRO A 172 23.56 4.81 8.27
C PRO A 172 24.00 4.60 9.71
N ALA A 173 25.06 5.30 10.14
CA ALA A 173 25.69 5.10 11.46
C ALA A 173 24.71 5.25 12.63
N ASP A 174 23.73 6.15 12.51
CA ASP A 174 22.66 6.40 13.47
C ASP A 174 21.61 5.27 13.51
N LEU A 175 21.48 4.46 12.45
CA LEU A 175 20.52 3.36 12.34
C LEU A 175 21.14 1.97 12.50
N MET A 176 22.47 1.86 12.50
CA MET A 176 23.19 0.58 12.50
C MET A 176 22.82 -0.31 13.70
N ALA A 177 22.79 0.26 14.91
CA ALA A 177 22.41 -0.48 16.11
C ALA A 177 20.96 -1.00 16.06
N ALA A 178 20.03 -0.18 15.55
CA ALA A 178 18.63 -0.55 15.40
C ALA A 178 18.40 -1.61 14.32
N CYS A 179 19.12 -1.53 13.19
CA CYS A 179 19.08 -2.56 12.14
C CYS A 179 19.63 -3.90 12.66
N ASN A 180 20.76 -3.87 13.36
CA ASN A 180 21.34 -5.08 13.97
C ASN A 180 20.40 -5.69 15.01
N TRP A 181 19.73 -4.87 15.82
CA TRP A 181 18.74 -5.38 16.77
C TRP A 181 17.57 -6.03 16.03
N LEU A 182 16.94 -5.35 15.07
CA LEU A 182 15.84 -5.89 14.29
C LEU A 182 16.21 -7.20 13.57
N GLN A 183 17.39 -7.28 12.95
CA GLN A 183 17.82 -8.49 12.24
C GLN A 183 17.96 -9.71 13.16
N ASN A 184 18.39 -9.50 14.41
CA ASN A 184 18.69 -10.60 15.34
C ASN A 184 17.57 -10.86 16.37
N ARG A 185 16.64 -9.93 16.55
CA ARG A 185 15.67 -9.91 17.65
C ARG A 185 14.23 -9.66 17.17
N SER A 186 13.97 -9.78 15.87
CA SER A 186 12.60 -9.78 15.36
C SER A 186 11.93 -11.12 15.64
N PHE A 187 10.66 -11.07 16.03
CA PHE A 187 9.88 -12.29 16.22
C PHE A 187 9.68 -13.04 14.90
N PRO A 188 9.59 -14.38 14.94
CA PRO A 188 9.18 -15.17 13.78
C PRO A 188 7.77 -14.78 13.33
N LEU A 189 7.46 -15.00 12.06
CA LEU A 189 6.17 -14.64 11.49
C LEU A 189 5.02 -15.42 12.15
N SER A 190 5.26 -16.66 12.56
CA SER A 190 4.29 -17.46 13.34
C SER A 190 3.88 -16.83 14.67
N ALA A 191 4.68 -15.91 15.24
CA ALA A 191 4.31 -15.20 16.48
C ALA A 191 3.02 -14.37 16.32
N LEU A 192 2.61 -14.03 15.09
CA LEU A 192 1.33 -13.38 14.82
C LEU A 192 0.11 -14.26 15.16
N THR A 193 0.30 -15.57 15.36
CA THR A 193 -0.75 -16.48 15.84
C THR A 193 -0.98 -16.35 17.35
N ASP A 194 -0.03 -15.78 18.10
CA ASP A 194 -0.20 -15.48 19.53
C ASP A 194 -1.18 -14.30 19.71
N PRO A 195 -2.31 -14.49 20.41
CA PRO A 195 -3.27 -13.42 20.69
C PRO A 195 -2.69 -12.21 21.41
N LYS A 196 -1.59 -12.34 22.15
CA LYS A 196 -0.92 -11.23 22.83
C LYS A 196 -0.15 -10.36 21.83
N VAL A 197 0.68 -10.98 21.00
CA VAL A 197 1.42 -10.29 19.93
C VAL A 197 0.45 -9.62 18.96
N LEU A 198 -0.63 -10.31 18.60
CA LEU A 198 -1.65 -9.76 17.70
C LEU A 198 -2.34 -8.51 18.28
N ARG A 199 -2.59 -8.49 19.59
CA ARG A 199 -3.13 -7.30 20.30
C ARG A 199 -2.15 -6.14 20.26
N ASP A 200 -0.86 -6.39 20.46
CA ASP A 200 0.17 -5.36 20.37
C ASP A 200 0.31 -4.81 18.95
N VAL A 201 0.25 -5.68 17.93
CA VAL A 201 0.20 -5.27 16.52
C VAL A 201 -1.03 -4.39 16.25
N GLN A 202 -2.21 -4.81 16.72
CA GLN A 202 -3.43 -4.02 16.57
C GLN A 202 -3.32 -2.65 17.24
N TYR A 203 -2.72 -2.59 18.43
CA TYR A 203 -2.43 -1.35 19.13
C TYR A 203 -1.51 -0.45 18.30
N ARG A 204 -0.38 -0.96 17.82
CA ARG A 204 0.57 -0.18 17.00
C ARG A 204 -0.05 0.35 15.71
N LEU A 205 -0.95 -0.42 15.08
CA LEU A 205 -1.69 0.06 13.90
C LEU A 205 -2.62 1.24 14.23
N SER A 206 -3.20 1.26 15.43
CA SER A 206 -4.24 2.19 15.88
C SER A 206 -3.71 3.48 16.52
N PHE A 207 -2.48 3.46 17.05
CA PHE A 207 -1.88 4.56 17.78
C PHE A 207 -0.62 5.11 17.09
N LYS A 208 -0.23 6.34 17.44
CA LYS A 208 1.03 6.96 17.03
C LYS A 208 2.17 6.53 17.97
N LEU A 209 3.40 6.97 17.67
CA LEU A 209 4.57 6.69 18.52
C LEU A 209 4.45 7.30 19.93
N ASP A 210 3.73 8.42 20.05
CA ASP A 210 3.41 9.10 21.31
C ASP A 210 2.20 8.49 22.04
N ASN A 211 1.71 7.32 21.60
CA ASN A 211 0.53 6.63 22.13
C ASN A 211 -0.81 7.41 22.00
N THR A 212 -0.86 8.50 21.23
CA THR A 212 -2.14 9.15 20.89
C THR A 212 -2.84 8.41 19.74
N PRO A 213 -4.19 8.43 19.66
CA PRO A 213 -4.91 7.79 18.57
C PRO A 213 -4.46 8.29 17.19
N ALA A 214 -4.26 7.35 16.26
CA ALA A 214 -4.01 7.68 14.87
C ALA A 214 -5.30 8.16 14.18
N ALA A 215 -5.18 9.06 13.21
CA ALA A 215 -6.32 9.45 12.37
C ALA A 215 -6.90 8.21 11.66
N GLY A 216 -8.24 8.19 11.48
CA GLY A 216 -8.94 7.03 10.91
C GLY A 216 -8.37 6.54 9.57
N GLU A 217 -8.00 7.46 8.67
CA GLU A 217 -7.36 7.07 7.41
C GLU A 217 -5.92 6.57 7.57
N THR A 218 -5.16 7.09 8.54
CA THR A 218 -3.82 6.56 8.84
C THR A 218 -3.92 5.11 9.30
N TYR A 219 -4.87 4.79 10.18
CA TYR A 219 -5.16 3.43 10.61
C TYR A 219 -5.56 2.53 9.43
N LYS A 220 -6.55 2.95 8.61
CA LYS A 220 -7.00 2.17 7.45
C LYS A 220 -5.87 1.89 6.47
N ARG A 221 -5.00 2.87 6.21
CA ARG A 221 -3.83 2.71 5.36
C ARG A 221 -2.86 1.69 5.93
N ARG A 222 -2.51 1.81 7.22
CA ARG A 222 -1.59 0.88 7.91
C ARG A 222 -2.14 -0.55 7.92
N ARG A 223 -3.41 -0.71 8.30
CA ARG A 223 -4.09 -2.02 8.29
C ARG A 223 -4.15 -2.62 6.90
N ARG A 224 -4.41 -1.82 5.86
CA ARG A 224 -4.39 -2.31 4.47
C ARG A 224 -3.00 -2.82 4.08
N GLY A 225 -1.94 -2.09 4.43
CA GLY A 225 -0.57 -2.53 4.13
C GLY A 225 -0.20 -3.83 4.86
N PHE A 226 -0.61 -3.98 6.12
CA PHE A 226 -0.45 -5.23 6.86
C PHE A 226 -1.24 -6.38 6.21
N ASN A 227 -2.52 -6.17 5.88
CA ASN A 227 -3.35 -7.21 5.26
C ASN A 227 -2.75 -7.71 3.94
N THR A 228 -2.26 -6.81 3.09
CA THR A 228 -1.62 -7.22 1.83
C THR A 228 -0.30 -7.94 2.03
N ALA A 229 0.37 -7.76 3.16
CA ALA A 229 1.53 -8.56 3.54
C ALA A 229 1.09 -9.95 4.00
N MET A 230 0.03 -10.04 4.81
CA MET A 230 -0.52 -11.32 5.26
C MET A 230 -1.07 -12.16 4.11
N GLU A 231 -1.72 -11.55 3.11
CA GLU A 231 -2.12 -12.23 1.87
C GLU A 231 -0.91 -12.88 1.18
N TYR A 232 0.19 -12.14 1.05
CA TYR A 232 1.43 -12.69 0.50
C TYR A 232 2.04 -13.79 1.38
N ALA A 233 2.00 -13.64 2.70
CA ALA A 233 2.46 -14.69 3.61
C ALA A 233 1.69 -16.00 3.41
N ILE A 234 0.36 -15.92 3.18
CA ILE A 234 -0.50 -17.07 2.91
C ILE A 234 -0.19 -17.65 1.53
N GLU A 235 -0.05 -16.82 0.49
CA GLU A 235 0.36 -17.26 -0.85
C GLU A 235 1.71 -17.99 -0.84
N CYS A 236 2.64 -17.57 0.03
CA CYS A 236 3.94 -18.22 0.23
C CYS A 236 3.92 -19.42 1.19
N GLY A 237 2.76 -19.74 1.79
CA GLY A 237 2.60 -20.85 2.73
C GLY A 237 3.23 -20.63 4.11
N TYR A 238 3.54 -19.39 4.48
CA TYR A 238 4.06 -19.07 5.82
C TYR A 238 2.96 -18.96 6.88
N LEU A 239 1.72 -18.63 6.47
CA LEU A 239 0.55 -18.55 7.33
C LEU A 239 -0.64 -19.22 6.65
N ASP A 240 -1.51 -19.89 7.41
CA ASP A 240 -2.72 -20.52 6.84
C ASP A 240 -3.87 -19.52 6.68
N VAL A 241 -3.97 -18.57 7.61
CA VAL A 241 -5.08 -17.61 7.71
C VAL A 241 -4.57 -16.23 8.11
N ASN A 242 -5.31 -15.19 7.69
CA ASN A 242 -4.97 -13.82 8.09
C ASN A 242 -5.25 -13.63 9.60
N PRO A 243 -4.24 -13.30 10.43
CA PRO A 243 -4.41 -13.17 11.87
C PRO A 243 -5.47 -12.13 12.28
N LEU A 244 -5.69 -11.10 11.46
CA LEU A 244 -6.64 -10.02 11.75
C LEU A 244 -8.03 -10.22 11.15
N ALA A 245 -8.34 -11.37 10.55
CA ALA A 245 -9.63 -11.64 9.91
C ALA A 245 -10.81 -11.52 10.90
N GLY A 246 -10.64 -12.00 12.15
CA GLY A 246 -11.67 -11.93 13.20
C GLY A 246 -11.64 -10.66 14.06
N VAL A 247 -10.64 -9.80 13.89
CA VAL A 247 -10.38 -8.69 14.82
C VAL A 247 -11.06 -7.42 14.33
N LYS A 248 -12.21 -7.08 14.92
CA LYS A 248 -12.96 -5.84 14.68
C LYS A 248 -12.35 -4.66 15.46
N ARG A 249 -12.38 -3.46 14.87
CA ARG A 249 -11.99 -2.22 15.56
C ARG A 249 -13.02 -1.86 16.62
N ALA A 250 -12.58 -1.55 17.84
CA ALA A 250 -13.39 -0.76 18.78
C ALA A 250 -13.24 0.73 18.42
N GLY A 251 -14.32 1.39 18.01
CA GLY A 251 -14.36 2.85 17.84
C GLY A 251 -14.86 3.35 16.47
N ALA A 252 -15.67 4.41 16.53
CA ALA A 252 -16.44 4.99 15.45
C ALA A 252 -15.61 5.23 14.17
N THR A 253 -16.15 4.72 13.06
CA THR A 253 -15.73 5.09 11.71
C THR A 253 -16.17 6.54 11.52
N GLN A 254 -15.28 7.52 11.73
CA GLN A 254 -15.56 8.87 11.24
C GLN A 254 -15.79 8.78 9.73
N GLY A 255 -16.98 9.20 9.32
CA GLY A 255 -17.54 9.00 7.99
C GLY A 255 -16.68 9.61 6.89
N ASP A 256 -16.78 9.04 5.70
CA ASP A 256 -16.16 9.56 4.46
C ASP A 256 -16.86 10.86 3.98
N VAL A 257 -17.82 11.38 4.76
CA VAL A 257 -18.66 12.55 4.46
C VAL A 257 -17.89 13.85 4.72
N VAL A 258 -18.06 14.82 3.83
CA VAL A 258 -17.52 16.17 3.94
C VAL A 258 -18.26 16.91 5.06
N ASP A 259 -17.50 17.50 5.98
CA ASP A 259 -18.02 18.35 7.04
C ASP A 259 -18.44 19.72 6.45
N PRO A 260 -19.73 20.10 6.49
CA PRO A 260 -20.18 21.37 5.90
C PRO A 260 -19.46 22.60 6.47
N ARG A 261 -18.92 22.52 7.69
CA ARG A 261 -18.19 23.62 8.35
C ARG A 261 -16.87 23.98 7.67
N VAL A 262 -16.33 23.12 6.78
CA VAL A 262 -15.13 23.47 6.00
C VAL A 262 -15.45 24.34 4.78
N LEU A 263 -16.71 24.39 4.35
CA LEU A 263 -17.12 24.97 3.08
C LEU A 263 -17.20 26.49 3.13
N VAL A 264 -16.65 27.12 2.11
CA VAL A 264 -16.75 28.58 1.91
C VAL A 264 -17.92 28.91 1.00
N ASN A 265 -18.62 30.00 1.29
CA ASN A 265 -19.57 30.57 0.34
C ASN A 265 -18.83 31.38 -0.75
N LYS A 266 -19.59 31.89 -1.73
CA LYS A 266 -19.05 32.68 -2.87
C LYS A 266 -18.22 33.88 -2.41
N VAL A 267 -18.70 34.63 -1.40
CA VAL A 267 -18.03 35.84 -0.90
C VAL A 267 -16.73 35.49 -0.18
N GLN A 268 -16.79 34.51 0.72
CA GLN A 268 -15.61 34.03 1.47
C GLN A 268 -14.55 33.45 0.53
N GLY A 269 -14.95 32.69 -0.49
CA GLY A 269 -14.03 32.16 -1.51
C GLY A 269 -13.31 33.28 -2.26
N ALA A 270 -14.03 34.32 -2.71
CA ALA A 270 -13.45 35.47 -3.37
C ALA A 270 -12.51 36.28 -2.44
N GLN A 271 -12.91 36.49 -1.18
CA GLN A 271 -12.09 37.17 -0.17
C GLN A 271 -10.80 36.41 0.13
N LEU A 272 -10.84 35.07 0.21
CA LEU A 272 -9.65 34.25 0.39
C LEU A 272 -8.70 34.36 -0.82
N LEU A 273 -9.22 34.29 -2.05
CA LEU A 273 -8.39 34.50 -3.25
C LEU A 273 -7.78 35.90 -3.31
N MET A 274 -8.54 36.92 -2.91
CA MET A 274 -8.04 38.28 -2.79
C MET A 274 -6.94 38.36 -1.74
N ALA A 275 -7.14 37.80 -0.54
CA ALA A 275 -6.15 37.79 0.53
C ALA A 275 -4.86 37.06 0.15
N VAL A 276 -4.93 35.98 -0.64
CA VAL A 276 -3.75 35.31 -1.21
C VAL A 276 -2.86 36.31 -1.96
N SER A 277 -3.44 37.27 -2.70
CA SER A 277 -2.67 38.28 -3.43
C SER A 277 -1.82 39.19 -2.53
N TYR A 278 -2.18 39.35 -1.25
CA TYR A 278 -1.46 40.16 -0.27
C TYR A 278 -0.37 39.38 0.48
N VAL A 279 -0.25 38.07 0.26
CA VAL A 279 0.72 37.25 1.02
C VAL A 279 2.14 37.39 0.45
N GLY A 280 3.05 37.90 1.29
CA GLY A 280 4.47 38.04 0.99
C GLY A 280 4.88 39.41 0.48
N SER A 281 6.18 39.59 0.22
CA SER A 281 6.71 40.87 -0.26
C SER A 281 6.39 41.10 -1.74
N VAL A 282 6.28 42.38 -2.10
CA VAL A 282 6.05 42.85 -3.48
C VAL A 282 7.09 42.28 -4.46
N HIS A 283 8.33 42.08 -4.03
CA HIS A 283 9.38 41.53 -4.89
C HIS A 283 9.29 40.01 -5.08
N ARG A 284 8.91 39.26 -4.04
CA ARG A 284 8.78 37.80 -4.15
C ARG A 284 7.47 37.36 -4.79
N ASN A 285 6.40 38.14 -4.64
CA ASN A 285 5.07 37.84 -5.19
C ASN A 285 4.56 36.42 -4.89
N ARG A 286 4.99 35.80 -3.77
CA ARG A 286 4.70 34.39 -3.47
C ARG A 286 3.21 34.10 -3.37
N GLY A 287 2.42 35.06 -2.89
CA GLY A 287 0.98 35.00 -2.83
C GLY A 287 0.33 35.21 -4.20
N ARG A 288 0.67 36.30 -4.89
CA ARG A 288 0.13 36.65 -6.23
C ARG A 288 0.30 35.52 -7.26
N ARG A 289 1.45 34.83 -7.25
CA ARG A 289 1.72 33.64 -8.07
C ARG A 289 0.80 32.44 -7.80
N LEU A 290 0.07 32.44 -6.69
CA LEU A 290 -0.80 31.34 -6.26
C LEU A 290 -2.30 31.68 -6.27
N VAL A 291 -2.69 32.90 -6.67
CA VAL A 291 -4.12 33.28 -6.77
C VAL A 291 -4.83 32.38 -7.77
N ALA A 292 -4.34 32.32 -9.01
CA ALA A 292 -4.89 31.45 -10.05
C ALA A 292 -4.76 29.96 -9.69
N PHE A 293 -3.69 29.59 -8.95
CA PHE A 293 -3.53 28.22 -8.44
C PHE A 293 -4.68 27.81 -7.53
N PHE A 294 -5.04 28.61 -6.52
CA PHE A 294 -6.18 28.31 -5.64
C PHE A 294 -7.53 28.47 -6.35
N ALA A 295 -7.62 29.40 -7.29
CA ALA A 295 -8.81 29.59 -8.12
C ALA A 295 -9.15 28.31 -8.93
N CYS A 296 -8.14 27.56 -9.41
CA CYS A 296 -8.36 26.26 -10.04
C CYS A 296 -9.07 25.25 -9.11
N GLN A 297 -8.82 25.28 -7.80
CA GLN A 297 -9.54 24.42 -6.85
C GLN A 297 -10.96 24.93 -6.61
N LEU A 298 -11.16 26.25 -6.49
CA LEU A 298 -12.44 26.86 -6.18
C LEU A 298 -13.44 26.83 -7.34
N TYR A 299 -12.96 26.96 -8.58
CA TYR A 299 -13.82 27.11 -9.77
C TYR A 299 -13.82 25.92 -10.72
N ALA A 300 -12.78 25.07 -10.70
CA ALA A 300 -12.68 23.88 -11.54
C ALA A 300 -12.63 22.58 -10.74
N ALA A 301 -12.87 22.66 -9.44
CA ALA A 301 -12.77 21.54 -8.50
C ALA A 301 -11.45 20.76 -8.65
N MET A 302 -10.33 21.37 -9.06
CA MET A 302 -9.08 20.63 -9.26
C MET A 302 -8.51 20.09 -7.94
N ARG A 303 -7.78 18.98 -7.98
CA ARG A 303 -6.90 18.62 -6.86
C ARG A 303 -5.69 19.57 -6.85
N PRO A 304 -5.10 19.90 -5.70
CA PRO A 304 -3.86 20.68 -5.67
C PRO A 304 -2.75 20.07 -6.54
N ALA A 305 -2.63 18.73 -6.53
CA ALA A 305 -1.67 18.03 -7.38
C ALA A 305 -1.96 18.22 -8.88
N GLU A 306 -3.24 18.25 -9.27
CA GLU A 306 -3.68 18.51 -10.65
C GLU A 306 -3.28 19.91 -11.10
N ALA A 307 -3.45 20.90 -10.22
CA ALA A 307 -3.03 22.26 -10.50
C ALA A 307 -1.50 22.39 -10.59
N VAL A 308 -0.73 21.73 -9.71
CA VAL A 308 0.74 21.71 -9.80
C VAL A 308 1.23 21.15 -11.14
N GLY A 309 0.50 20.19 -11.71
CA GLY A 309 0.83 19.58 -13.00
C GLY A 309 0.24 20.27 -14.23
N LEU A 310 -0.57 21.32 -14.07
CA LEU A 310 -1.26 21.98 -15.18
C LEU A 310 -0.25 22.65 -16.12
N ARG A 311 -0.42 22.41 -17.43
CA ARG A 311 0.40 23.02 -18.48
C ARG A 311 -0.42 23.97 -19.33
N GLU A 312 0.23 24.97 -19.90
CA GLU A 312 -0.42 25.93 -20.78
C GLU A 312 -1.07 25.25 -22.00
N GLY A 313 -0.40 24.27 -22.60
CA GLY A 313 -0.96 23.48 -23.70
C GLY A 313 -2.19 22.63 -23.33
N ASP A 314 -2.48 22.48 -22.04
CA ASP A 314 -3.70 21.81 -21.55
C ASP A 314 -4.84 22.82 -21.26
N CYS A 315 -4.65 24.11 -21.56
CA CYS A 315 -5.59 25.18 -21.28
C CYS A 315 -6.18 25.79 -22.57
N TYR A 316 -7.50 25.72 -22.73
CA TYR A 316 -8.24 26.56 -23.67
C TYR A 316 -8.81 27.77 -22.93
N LEU A 317 -8.23 28.95 -23.18
CA LEU A 317 -8.50 30.20 -22.45
C LEU A 317 -8.98 31.32 -23.40
N PRO A 318 -10.26 31.31 -23.85
CA PRO A 318 -10.77 32.35 -24.75
C PRO A 318 -10.78 33.73 -24.08
N GLU A 319 -10.84 34.79 -24.88
CA GLU A 319 -10.90 36.16 -24.35
C GLU A 319 -12.20 36.46 -23.58
N LYS A 320 -13.29 35.83 -24.01
CA LYS A 320 -14.62 35.94 -23.40
C LYS A 320 -15.27 34.55 -23.36
N GLY A 321 -16.05 34.30 -22.32
CA GLY A 321 -16.83 33.07 -22.18
C GLY A 321 -16.09 31.95 -21.44
N TRP A 322 -16.60 30.74 -21.62
CA TRP A 322 -16.12 29.54 -20.93
C TRP A 322 -14.86 28.99 -21.58
N GLY A 323 -13.90 28.60 -20.76
CA GLY A 323 -12.70 27.89 -21.19
C GLY A 323 -12.80 26.40 -20.90
N THR A 324 -11.71 25.67 -21.15
CA THR A 324 -11.59 24.26 -20.78
C THR A 324 -10.17 23.95 -20.31
N LEU A 325 -10.06 23.18 -19.23
CA LEU A 325 -8.80 22.59 -18.77
C LEU A 325 -8.81 21.09 -19.04
N THR A 326 -7.80 20.59 -19.75
CA THR A 326 -7.63 19.17 -20.03
C THR A 326 -6.77 18.54 -18.94
N LEU A 327 -7.41 17.96 -17.93
CA LEU A 327 -6.71 17.46 -16.75
C LEU A 327 -6.16 16.06 -16.98
N LYS A 328 -4.83 15.97 -16.92
CA LYS A 328 -4.06 14.72 -16.94
C LYS A 328 -3.86 14.20 -15.53
N GLU A 329 -3.76 12.89 -15.35
CA GLU A 329 -3.53 12.32 -14.02
C GLU A 329 -2.17 12.79 -13.47
N THR A 330 -2.21 13.51 -12.34
CA THR A 330 -1.00 14.02 -11.71
C THR A 330 -0.35 13.02 -10.78
N ARG A 331 0.96 12.90 -10.92
CA ARG A 331 1.82 11.94 -10.22
C ARG A 331 2.00 12.36 -8.76
N PRO A 332 1.65 11.52 -7.77
CA PRO A 332 1.87 11.85 -6.37
C PRO A 332 3.36 12.00 -6.07
N VAL A 333 3.70 12.99 -5.22
CA VAL A 333 5.07 13.21 -4.75
C VAL A 333 5.44 12.12 -3.75
N SER A 334 6.55 11.44 -4.01
CA SER A 334 7.17 10.46 -3.10
C SER A 334 8.61 10.86 -2.81
N GLY A 335 9.12 10.50 -1.63
CA GLY A 335 10.54 10.68 -1.31
C GLY A 335 11.43 9.95 -2.32
N LYS A 336 12.60 10.52 -2.65
CA LYS A 336 13.55 10.01 -3.65
C LYS A 336 13.86 8.51 -3.50
N LYS A 337 13.95 8.02 -2.26
CA LYS A 337 14.23 6.61 -1.92
C LYS A 337 13.13 5.61 -2.28
N TRP A 338 11.95 6.09 -2.69
CA TRP A 338 10.82 5.23 -3.06
C TRP A 338 10.58 5.17 -4.57
N THR A 339 11.30 5.97 -5.36
CA THR A 339 11.14 6.06 -6.82
C THR A 339 12.21 5.24 -7.53
N ASP A 340 11.86 4.65 -8.67
CA ASP A 340 12.84 3.89 -9.49
C ASP A 340 13.91 4.81 -10.11
N SER A 341 13.63 6.11 -10.18
CA SER A 341 14.47 7.12 -10.85
C SER A 341 15.42 7.88 -9.93
N GLY A 342 15.33 7.70 -8.60
CA GLY A 342 16.04 8.51 -7.61
C GLY A 342 15.62 10.00 -7.58
N LYS A 343 14.67 10.42 -8.41
CA LYS A 343 14.06 11.76 -8.41
C LYS A 343 12.83 11.78 -7.50
N ARG A 344 12.39 12.94 -7.00
CA ARG A 344 11.14 13.05 -6.19
C ARG A 344 9.87 12.64 -6.98
N HIS A 345 9.99 12.54 -8.31
CA HIS A 345 8.92 12.11 -9.20
C HIS A 345 9.25 10.73 -9.76
N ASP A 346 8.36 9.78 -9.51
CA ASP A 346 8.41 8.49 -10.17
C ASP A 346 7.87 8.62 -11.60
N LYS A 347 8.53 7.98 -12.57
CA LYS A 347 8.02 7.87 -13.95
C LYS A 347 6.96 6.76 -14.05
N ARG A 348 6.92 5.83 -13.08
CA ARG A 348 6.00 4.69 -13.07
C ARG A 348 4.66 5.08 -12.45
N GLY A 349 3.62 5.08 -13.30
CA GLY A 349 2.24 5.42 -12.94
C GLY A 349 1.63 4.46 -11.91
N LEU A 350 0.63 4.96 -11.19
CA LEU A 350 -0.18 4.20 -10.25
C LEU A 350 -1.11 3.24 -11.02
N LYS A 351 -0.81 1.94 -10.97
CA LYS A 351 -1.61 0.79 -11.46
C LYS A 351 -1.74 0.61 -12.97
N SER A 352 -1.60 -0.66 -13.38
CA SER A 352 -2.07 -1.25 -14.63
C SER A 352 -3.60 -1.24 -14.71
N ARG A 353 -4.18 -0.04 -14.83
CA ARG A 353 -5.47 0.15 -15.48
C ARG A 353 -5.19 1.07 -16.66
N GLU A 354 -5.85 0.81 -17.78
CA GLU A 354 -5.83 1.65 -18.98
C GLU A 354 -5.65 3.11 -18.58
N THR A 355 -4.66 3.78 -19.16
CA THR A 355 -4.43 5.23 -19.06
C THR A 355 -5.78 5.93 -18.99
N LYS A 356 -6.20 6.33 -17.77
CA LYS A 356 -7.50 6.99 -17.62
C LYS A 356 -7.43 8.27 -18.44
N ALA A 357 -8.35 8.35 -19.40
CA ALA A 357 -8.35 9.38 -20.43
C ALA A 357 -8.23 10.80 -19.84
N ASP A 358 -7.50 11.65 -20.55
CA ASP A 358 -7.48 13.09 -20.36
C ASP A 358 -8.93 13.59 -20.21
N ARG A 359 -9.22 14.31 -19.11
CA ARG A 359 -10.59 14.78 -18.86
C ARG A 359 -10.71 16.27 -19.13
N PRO A 360 -11.53 16.69 -20.12
CA PRO A 360 -11.84 18.10 -20.30
C PRO A 360 -12.78 18.57 -19.20
N VAL A 361 -12.38 19.62 -18.48
CA VAL A 361 -13.16 20.29 -17.44
C VAL A 361 -13.50 21.70 -17.93
N PRO A 362 -14.77 22.01 -18.20
CA PRO A 362 -15.17 23.37 -18.56
C PRO A 362 -14.95 24.30 -17.37
N ILE A 363 -14.33 25.46 -17.62
CA ILE A 363 -14.01 26.44 -16.59
C ILE A 363 -14.74 27.76 -16.82
N PRO A 364 -15.26 28.39 -15.75
CA PRO A 364 -16.07 29.58 -15.88
C PRO A 364 -15.22 30.81 -16.26
N PRO A 365 -15.82 31.85 -16.87
CA PRO A 365 -15.11 33.06 -17.30
C PRO A 365 -14.19 33.69 -16.24
N PRO A 366 -14.55 33.79 -14.94
CA PRO A 366 -13.66 34.32 -13.92
C PRO A 366 -12.33 33.54 -13.78
N LEU A 367 -12.36 32.22 -13.89
CA LEU A 367 -11.15 31.40 -13.84
C LEU A 367 -10.31 31.56 -15.12
N VAL A 368 -10.96 31.70 -16.27
CA VAL A 368 -10.27 31.97 -17.54
C VAL A 368 -9.48 33.28 -17.45
N THR A 369 -10.11 34.35 -16.96
CA THR A 369 -9.47 35.64 -16.75
C THR A 369 -8.28 35.52 -15.79
N MET A 370 -8.47 34.89 -14.62
CA MET A 370 -7.39 34.72 -13.63
C MET A 370 -6.19 33.93 -14.19
N LEU A 371 -6.44 32.89 -14.99
CA LEU A 371 -5.37 32.11 -15.63
C LEU A 371 -4.63 32.91 -16.71
N ARG A 372 -5.36 33.67 -17.55
CA ARG A 372 -4.75 34.54 -18.56
C ARG A 372 -3.89 35.62 -17.92
N GLU A 373 -4.39 36.27 -16.87
CA GLU A 373 -3.65 37.28 -16.11
C GLU A 373 -2.40 36.69 -15.47
N HIS A 374 -2.52 35.51 -14.83
CA HIS A 374 -1.38 34.80 -14.24
C HIS A 374 -0.30 34.48 -15.28
N ILE A 375 -0.68 33.90 -16.43
CA ILE A 375 0.26 33.54 -17.49
C ILE A 375 0.92 34.80 -18.07
N ARG A 376 0.16 35.87 -18.31
CA ARG A 376 0.69 37.15 -18.80
C ARG A 376 1.70 37.76 -17.83
N GLU A 377 1.43 37.69 -16.53
CA GLU A 377 2.29 38.32 -15.52
C GLU A 377 3.52 37.49 -15.17
N PHE A 378 3.37 36.18 -15.00
CA PHE A 378 4.40 35.31 -14.42
C PHE A 378 5.07 34.37 -15.42
N GLY A 379 4.50 34.25 -16.63
CA GLY A 379 4.91 33.26 -17.62
C GLY A 379 4.66 31.82 -17.15
N THR A 380 5.28 30.89 -17.88
CA THR A 380 5.26 29.45 -17.57
C THR A 380 6.67 28.95 -17.23
N ALA A 381 6.77 27.76 -16.67
CA ALA A 381 8.03 27.03 -16.61
C ALA A 381 8.53 26.67 -18.02
N GLU A 382 9.83 26.33 -18.14
CA GLU A 382 10.43 25.86 -19.41
C GLU A 382 9.72 24.63 -20.00
N ASP A 383 9.14 23.77 -19.16
CA ASP A 383 8.38 22.60 -19.59
C ASP A 383 6.87 22.86 -19.77
N GLY A 384 6.47 24.13 -19.78
CA GLY A 384 5.10 24.60 -20.01
C GLY A 384 4.18 24.56 -18.79
N ARG A 385 4.66 24.23 -17.58
CA ARG A 385 3.83 24.26 -16.37
C ARG A 385 3.38 25.69 -16.05
N VAL A 386 2.10 25.85 -15.73
CA VAL A 386 1.49 27.15 -15.38
C VAL A 386 1.95 27.66 -14.01
N PHE A 387 2.21 26.75 -13.07
CA PHE A 387 2.55 27.10 -11.68
C PHE A 387 3.92 26.55 -11.23
N PRO A 388 5.05 27.12 -11.71
CA PRO A 388 6.35 26.83 -11.13
C PRO A 388 6.52 27.47 -9.75
N ASN A 389 7.50 26.99 -8.98
CA ASN A 389 8.00 27.72 -7.82
C ASN A 389 8.90 28.90 -8.27
N GLU A 390 9.39 29.69 -7.31
CA GLU A 390 10.24 30.88 -7.58
C GLU A 390 11.52 30.57 -8.40
N ARG A 391 11.96 29.32 -8.46
CA ARG A 391 13.15 28.86 -9.20
C ARG A 391 12.81 28.18 -10.54
N GLY A 392 11.54 28.18 -10.97
CA GLY A 392 11.10 27.45 -12.17
C GLY A 392 10.80 25.96 -11.95
N ASP A 393 11.13 25.44 -10.77
CA ASP A 393 10.95 24.05 -10.37
C ASP A 393 9.50 23.74 -9.96
N VAL A 394 9.22 22.50 -9.58
CA VAL A 394 7.88 22.06 -9.15
C VAL A 394 7.44 22.79 -7.86
N LEU A 395 6.19 23.26 -7.85
CA LEU A 395 5.57 23.87 -6.68
C LEU A 395 5.37 22.84 -5.55
N GLY A 396 6.00 23.10 -4.40
CA GLY A 396 5.96 22.22 -3.24
C GLY A 396 4.72 22.39 -2.38
N THR A 397 4.25 21.29 -1.78
CA THR A 397 3.08 21.29 -0.87
C THR A 397 3.21 22.24 0.31
N SER A 398 4.39 22.27 0.94
CA SER A 398 4.65 23.18 2.06
C SER A 398 4.58 24.65 1.63
N SER A 399 4.93 24.97 0.39
CA SER A 399 4.94 26.34 -0.13
C SER A 399 3.53 26.90 -0.25
N TYR A 400 2.63 26.22 -0.97
CA TYR A 400 1.25 26.69 -1.09
C TYR A 400 0.49 26.56 0.24
N TRP A 401 0.82 25.59 1.10
CA TRP A 401 0.16 25.46 2.39
C TRP A 401 0.46 26.66 3.31
N ARG A 402 1.72 27.14 3.35
CA ARG A 402 2.10 28.34 4.13
C ARG A 402 1.36 29.58 3.63
N VAL A 403 1.36 29.80 2.31
CA VAL A 403 0.64 30.94 1.72
C VAL A 403 -0.86 30.88 2.07
N TRP A 404 -1.45 29.69 2.03
CA TRP A 404 -2.85 29.51 2.38
C TRP A 404 -3.15 29.86 3.85
N GLN A 405 -2.33 29.39 4.80
CA GLN A 405 -2.56 29.72 6.22
C GLN A 405 -2.44 31.22 6.48
N GLU A 406 -1.46 31.88 5.88
CA GLU A 406 -1.31 33.33 6.01
C GLU A 406 -2.49 34.09 5.39
N ALA A 407 -2.96 33.67 4.21
CA ALA A 407 -4.12 34.25 3.57
C ALA A 407 -5.40 34.12 4.41
N ARG A 408 -5.58 33.00 5.12
CA ARG A 408 -6.71 32.82 6.05
C ARG A 408 -6.72 33.86 7.16
N SER A 409 -5.56 34.17 7.75
CA SER A 409 -5.45 35.18 8.80
C SER A 409 -5.71 36.60 8.30
N ILE A 410 -5.53 36.85 6.99
CA ILE A 410 -5.86 38.13 6.35
C ILE A 410 -7.35 38.21 6.00
N ALA A 411 -7.93 37.13 5.47
CA ALA A 411 -9.29 37.12 4.93
C ALA A 411 -10.39 36.93 6.00
N LEU A 412 -10.08 36.23 7.09
CA LEU A 412 -11.09 35.74 8.04
C LEU A 412 -10.90 36.38 9.42
N PRO A 413 -11.99 36.65 10.15
CA PRO A 413 -11.88 37.07 11.55
C PRO A 413 -11.25 35.95 12.41
N PRO A 414 -10.60 36.27 13.53
CA PRO A 414 -9.84 35.30 14.35
C PRO A 414 -10.62 34.02 14.68
N GLN A 415 -11.89 34.16 15.06
CA GLN A 415 -12.76 33.01 15.41
C GLN A 415 -12.99 32.06 14.24
N LYS A 416 -12.96 32.56 13.00
CA LYS A 416 -13.09 31.75 11.78
C LYS A 416 -11.74 31.17 11.35
N VAL A 417 -10.62 31.82 11.64
CA VAL A 417 -9.27 31.27 11.44
C VAL A 417 -9.07 30.01 12.29
N ASP A 418 -9.53 30.04 13.54
CA ASP A 418 -9.47 28.89 14.47
C ASP A 418 -10.48 27.77 14.15
N SER A 419 -11.49 28.08 13.33
CA SER A 419 -12.50 27.12 12.89
C SER A 419 -12.02 26.19 11.77
N LEU A 420 -12.87 25.23 11.40
CA LEU A 420 -12.62 24.32 10.26
C LEU A 420 -12.76 25.02 8.90
N LEU A 421 -13.31 26.23 8.84
CA LEU A 421 -13.60 26.96 7.61
C LEU A 421 -12.34 27.12 6.76
N ALA A 422 -12.37 26.54 5.56
CA ALA A 422 -11.31 26.61 4.57
C ALA A 422 -9.92 26.25 5.13
N ARG A 423 -9.83 25.38 6.15
CA ARG A 423 -8.59 25.10 6.87
C ARG A 423 -7.48 24.59 5.94
N ARG A 424 -7.84 23.85 4.90
CA ARG A 424 -6.93 23.29 3.89
C ARG A 424 -7.26 23.89 2.52
N PRO A 425 -6.27 24.06 1.63
CA PRO A 425 -6.53 24.39 0.23
C PRO A 425 -7.50 23.41 -0.46
N TYR A 426 -7.46 22.14 -0.04
CA TYR A 426 -8.34 21.09 -0.56
C TYR A 426 -9.82 21.36 -0.25
N ASP A 427 -10.14 22.17 0.76
CA ASP A 427 -11.52 22.48 1.11
C ASP A 427 -12.19 23.40 0.06
N LEU A 428 -11.41 24.14 -0.75
CA LEU A 428 -11.92 24.89 -1.91
C LEU A 428 -12.52 23.96 -2.98
N ARG A 429 -11.92 22.79 -3.16
CA ARG A 429 -12.45 21.76 -4.05
C ARG A 429 -13.78 21.23 -3.54
N HIS A 430 -13.89 21.01 -2.22
CA HIS A 430 -15.15 20.59 -1.61
C HIS A 430 -16.22 21.65 -1.82
N ALA A 431 -15.91 22.94 -1.59
CA ALA A 431 -16.83 24.04 -1.87
C ALA A 431 -17.28 24.09 -3.33
N CYS A 432 -16.36 23.91 -4.28
CA CYS A 432 -16.70 23.86 -5.72
C CYS A 432 -17.70 22.73 -6.04
N ILE A 433 -17.41 21.51 -5.57
CA ILE A 433 -18.26 20.34 -5.83
C ILE A 433 -19.63 20.50 -5.16
N THR A 434 -19.68 20.93 -3.90
CA THR A 434 -20.94 21.20 -3.21
C THR A 434 -21.76 22.27 -3.92
N ASN A 435 -21.14 23.33 -4.41
CA ASN A 435 -21.85 24.38 -5.15
C ASN A 435 -22.44 23.86 -6.47
N TRP A 436 -21.73 22.98 -7.20
CA TRP A 436 -22.30 22.36 -8.41
C TRP A 436 -23.48 21.45 -8.08
N LEU A 437 -23.39 20.66 -7.01
CA LEU A 437 -24.50 19.81 -6.56
C LEU A 437 -25.70 20.66 -6.14
N ASN A 438 -25.47 21.71 -5.36
CA ASN A 438 -26.53 22.64 -4.94
C ASN A 438 -27.11 23.45 -6.10
N ALA A 439 -26.37 23.64 -7.19
CA ALA A 439 -26.90 24.22 -8.42
C ALA A 439 -27.73 23.23 -9.25
N GLY A 440 -27.90 21.98 -8.80
CA GLY A 440 -28.64 20.95 -9.51
C GLY A 440 -27.89 20.31 -10.67
N VAL A 441 -26.57 20.46 -10.76
CA VAL A 441 -25.77 19.78 -11.80
C VAL A 441 -25.85 18.26 -11.57
N PRO A 442 -26.15 17.45 -12.60
CA PRO A 442 -26.26 16.00 -12.44
C PRO A 442 -25.02 15.37 -11.81
N VAL A 443 -25.21 14.43 -10.89
CA VAL A 443 -24.10 13.81 -10.14
C VAL A 443 -23.07 13.16 -11.06
N ALA A 444 -23.50 12.54 -12.15
CA ALA A 444 -22.60 11.97 -13.16
C ALA A 444 -21.70 13.03 -13.81
N GLU A 445 -22.25 14.23 -14.08
CA GLU A 445 -21.50 15.35 -14.66
C GLU A 445 -20.52 15.96 -13.63
N VAL A 446 -20.96 16.14 -12.39
CA VAL A 446 -20.08 16.55 -11.28
C VAL A 446 -18.93 15.56 -11.09
N ALA A 447 -19.24 14.26 -11.09
CA ALA A 447 -18.26 13.18 -10.96
C ALA A 447 -17.23 13.21 -12.09
N ARG A 448 -17.69 13.37 -13.33
CA ARG A 448 -16.84 13.51 -14.53
C ARG A 448 -15.88 14.69 -14.40
N ARG A 449 -16.39 15.90 -14.12
CA ARG A 449 -15.56 17.12 -13.96
C ARG A 449 -14.55 16.98 -12.83
N ALA A 450 -15.02 16.50 -11.66
CA ALA A 450 -14.17 16.31 -10.49
C ALA A 450 -13.14 15.18 -10.67
N GLY A 451 -13.36 14.23 -11.59
CA GLY A 451 -12.54 13.01 -11.69
C GLY A 451 -12.72 12.12 -10.45
N ASN A 452 -13.98 11.84 -10.11
CA ASN A 452 -14.44 10.90 -9.09
C ASN A 452 -15.47 9.94 -9.73
N SER A 453 -15.80 8.84 -9.06
CA SER A 453 -16.97 8.05 -9.46
C SER A 453 -18.25 8.67 -8.87
N PRO A 454 -19.43 8.47 -9.49
CA PRO A 454 -20.71 8.95 -8.95
C PRO A 454 -20.96 8.48 -7.51
N GLU A 455 -20.61 7.24 -7.18
CA GLU A 455 -20.78 6.67 -5.84
C GLU A 455 -19.91 7.40 -4.80
N VAL A 456 -18.70 7.83 -5.20
CA VAL A 456 -17.84 8.65 -4.34
C VAL A 456 -18.43 10.04 -4.14
N ILE A 457 -19.06 10.63 -5.16
CA ILE A 457 -19.73 11.93 -5.00
C ILE A 457 -20.91 11.79 -4.04
N HIS A 458 -21.81 10.83 -4.24
CA HIS A 458 -22.94 10.59 -3.33
C HIS A 458 -22.47 10.38 -1.89
N ARG A 459 -21.61 9.37 -1.66
CA ARG A 459 -21.16 9.01 -0.31
C ARG A 459 -20.43 10.14 0.42
N ARG A 460 -19.70 11.01 -0.30
CA ARG A 460 -18.91 12.07 0.33
C ARG A 460 -19.68 13.36 0.54
N TYR A 461 -20.66 13.66 -0.30
CA TYR A 461 -21.34 14.96 -0.29
C TYR A 461 -22.81 14.87 0.14
N GLU A 462 -23.29 13.69 0.57
CA GLU A 462 -24.67 13.49 1.05
C GLU A 462 -25.09 14.53 2.09
N GLY A 463 -24.27 14.81 3.10
CA GLY A 463 -24.59 15.79 4.16
C GLY A 463 -24.38 17.26 3.78
N CYS A 464 -24.14 17.56 2.50
CA CYS A 464 -23.96 18.93 2.00
C CYS A 464 -25.07 19.36 1.02
N ILE A 465 -26.03 18.47 0.75
CA ILE A 465 -27.18 18.68 -0.13
C ILE A 465 -28.41 18.85 0.77
N ASP A 466 -28.50 19.99 1.47
CA ASP A 466 -29.65 20.31 2.33
C ASP A 466 -30.53 21.39 1.67
N GLY A 467 -31.85 21.31 1.91
CA GLY A 467 -32.80 22.38 1.56
C GLY A 467 -33.25 22.40 0.09
N HIS A 468 -33.16 21.27 -0.62
CA HIS A 468 -33.59 21.17 -2.02
C HIS A 468 -35.00 20.60 -2.19
N GLU A 469 -35.76 20.33 -1.12
CA GLU A 469 -37.09 19.74 -1.28
C GLU A 469 -38.02 20.66 -2.07
N GLU A 470 -38.22 21.91 -1.64
CA GLU A 470 -39.03 22.90 -2.36
C GLU A 470 -38.46 23.23 -3.74
N LEU A 471 -37.14 23.37 -3.87
CA LEU A 471 -36.46 23.65 -5.15
C LEU A 471 -36.58 22.49 -6.14
N ASN A 472 -36.56 21.24 -5.66
CA ASN A 472 -36.75 20.06 -6.48
C ASN A 472 -38.23 19.86 -6.81
N ASN A 473 -39.14 20.15 -5.87
CA ASN A 473 -40.58 20.13 -6.12
C ASN A 473 -40.94 21.15 -7.21
N GLN A 474 -40.41 22.38 -7.15
CA GLN A 474 -40.58 23.38 -8.22
C GLN A 474 -40.07 22.87 -9.57
N LYS A 475 -38.88 22.27 -9.62
CA LYS A 475 -38.35 21.67 -10.86
C LYS A 475 -39.22 20.52 -11.38
N ILE A 476 -39.81 19.71 -10.49
CA ILE A 476 -40.72 18.63 -10.85
C ILE A 476 -42.04 19.21 -11.36
N GLU A 477 -42.60 20.21 -10.69
CA GLU A 477 -43.81 20.91 -11.10
C GLU A 477 -43.65 21.55 -12.49
N GLU A 478 -42.54 22.26 -12.73
CA GLU A 478 -42.20 22.82 -14.04
C GLU A 478 -42.05 21.72 -15.11
N ALA A 479 -41.35 20.63 -14.81
CA ALA A 479 -41.13 19.55 -15.76
C ALA A 479 -42.40 18.75 -16.08
N MET A 480 -43.31 18.62 -15.12
CA MET A 480 -44.56 17.88 -15.25
C MET A 480 -45.73 18.75 -15.70
N GLY A 481 -45.53 20.07 -15.81
CA GLY A 481 -46.58 21.03 -16.17
C GLY A 481 -47.66 21.17 -15.09
N TRP A 482 -47.30 21.01 -13.82
CA TRP A 482 -48.23 21.16 -12.68
C TRP A 482 -48.35 22.61 -12.19
N SER A 483 -47.66 23.55 -12.84
CA SER A 483 -47.81 24.98 -12.56
C SER A 483 -49.26 25.39 -12.73
N SER A 484 -49.85 25.94 -11.68
CA SER A 484 -51.26 26.36 -11.58
C SER A 484 -51.55 27.61 -12.41
N GLU A 485 -51.36 27.55 -13.73
CA GLU A 485 -51.84 28.55 -14.70
C GLU A 485 -53.14 28.12 -15.41
N ASP A 486 -53.59 26.87 -15.26
CA ASP A 486 -54.85 26.37 -15.84
C ASP A 486 -56.06 26.54 -14.90
N SER A 487 -56.26 27.73 -14.35
CA SER A 487 -57.50 28.11 -13.67
C SER A 487 -57.84 29.57 -13.94
N GLN A 488 -58.27 29.86 -15.17
CA GLN A 488 -59.12 31.02 -15.49
C GLN A 488 -60.58 30.62 -15.48
#